data_AF-A0A1V4SEM5-F1
#
_entry.id   AF-A0A1V4SEM5-F1
#
_cell.length_a   1.000
_cell.length_b   1.000
_cell.length_c   1.000
_cell.angle_alpha   90.00
_cell.angle_beta   90.00
_cell.angle_gamma   90.00
#
_symmetry.space_group_name_H-M   'P 1'
#
loop_
_entity.id
_entity.type
_entity.pdbx_description
1 polymer ?
#
loop_
_entity_poly.entity_id
_entity_poly.type
_entity_poly.pdbx_seq_one_letter_code
_entity_poly.pdbx_strand_id
1 'polypeptide(L)'
;MATFNMDNAKIKNAYMADTINFNGNVNQTELEAELEKVLKGIADPKEDLPQGTVQTAEANLKEAITQVKSGKPDRNIILDCINNTKGLVEGINNSSWIIKALADLAGAIKNLF
;
A
#
# COMPACT_ATOMS: atom_id res chain seq x y z
N MET A 1 -17.25 30.08 -18.38
CA MET A 1 -17.59 29.31 -17.16
C MET A 1 -16.88 27.97 -17.27
N ALA A 2 -15.86 27.71 -16.45
CA ALA A 2 -15.23 26.40 -16.42
C ALA A 2 -16.17 25.45 -15.67
N THR A 3 -16.73 24.47 -16.37
CA THR A 3 -17.58 23.43 -15.79
C THR A 3 -16.74 22.64 -14.81
N PHE A 4 -16.96 22.85 -13.51
CA PHE A 4 -16.31 22.09 -12.46
C PHE A 4 -16.78 20.64 -12.57
N ASN A 5 -15.93 19.79 -13.16
CA ASN A 5 -16.24 18.41 -13.46
C ASN A 5 -16.14 17.59 -12.16
N MET A 6 -17.27 17.46 -11.45
CA MET A 6 -17.38 16.75 -10.17
C MET A 6 -16.99 15.27 -10.28
N ASP A 7 -17.05 14.66 -11.47
CA ASP A 7 -16.66 13.27 -11.67
C ASP A 7 -15.13 13.07 -11.51
N ASN A 8 -14.32 14.03 -11.95
CA ASN A 8 -12.87 14.01 -11.73
C ASN A 8 -12.48 14.33 -10.27
N ALA A 9 -13.35 15.02 -9.52
CA ALA A 9 -13.11 15.33 -8.11
C ALA A 9 -13.41 14.12 -7.19
N LYS A 10 -14.39 13.28 -7.54
CA LYS A 10 -14.67 12.03 -6.81
C LYS A 10 -13.54 11.00 -6.94
N ILE A 11 -12.92 10.90 -8.13
CA ILE A 11 -11.80 9.97 -8.34
C ILE A 11 -10.54 10.43 -7.61
N LYS A 12 -10.32 11.75 -7.45
CA LYS A 12 -9.14 12.27 -6.73
C LYS A 12 -9.20 12.14 -5.21
N ASN A 13 -10.39 12.01 -4.62
CA ASN A 13 -10.58 11.91 -3.16
C ASN A 13 -11.01 10.53 -2.65
N ALA A 14 -11.32 9.57 -3.53
CA ALA A 14 -11.60 8.19 -3.11
C ALA A 14 -10.34 7.42 -2.67
N TYR A 15 -9.15 7.83 -3.13
CA TYR A 15 -7.90 7.12 -2.83
C TYR A 15 -7.40 7.27 -1.37
N MET A 16 -7.94 8.20 -0.58
CA MET A 16 -7.37 8.56 0.73
C MET A 16 -8.13 8.03 1.96
N ALA A 17 -9.20 7.25 1.81
CA ALA A 17 -9.97 6.82 2.99
C ALA A 17 -10.75 5.51 2.86
N ASP A 18 -10.66 4.77 1.75
CA ASP A 18 -11.18 3.41 1.75
C ASP A 18 -10.23 2.56 2.60
N THR A 19 -10.64 2.38 3.86
CA THR A 19 -10.03 1.41 4.78
C THR A 19 -9.96 0.09 4.04
N ILE A 20 -8.77 -0.53 3.99
CA ILE A 20 -8.60 -1.79 3.27
C ILE A 20 -9.56 -2.80 3.89
N ASN A 21 -10.63 -3.12 3.14
CA ASN A 21 -11.70 -3.95 3.64
C ASN A 21 -11.54 -5.36 3.08
N PHE A 22 -10.90 -6.20 3.88
CA PHE A 22 -10.87 -7.63 3.61
C PHE A 22 -12.15 -8.24 4.17
N ASN A 23 -13.00 -8.80 3.30
CA ASN A 23 -14.30 -9.40 3.66
C ASN A 23 -14.14 -10.75 4.40
N GLY A 24 -13.40 -10.77 5.52
CA GLY A 24 -13.26 -11.90 6.44
C GLY A 24 -12.29 -13.01 6.01
N ASN A 25 -12.10 -13.23 4.70
CA ASN A 25 -11.11 -14.14 4.15
C ASN A 25 -10.28 -13.40 3.09
N VAL A 26 -9.16 -12.81 3.53
CA VAL A 26 -8.21 -12.21 2.60
C VAL A 26 -7.71 -13.32 1.68
N ASN A 27 -7.84 -13.15 0.36
CA ASN A 27 -7.21 -14.05 -0.60
C ASN A 27 -5.96 -13.41 -1.21
N GLN A 28 -5.10 -14.25 -1.80
CA GLN A 28 -3.83 -13.84 -2.40
C GLN A 28 -3.98 -12.73 -3.45
N THR A 29 -5.06 -12.77 -4.24
CA THR A 29 -5.35 -11.77 -5.28
C THR A 29 -5.76 -10.41 -4.69
N GLU A 30 -6.57 -10.41 -3.63
CA GLU A 30 -6.91 -9.19 -2.90
C GLU A 30 -5.68 -8.57 -2.25
N LEU A 31 -4.83 -9.38 -1.62
CA LEU A 31 -3.59 -8.90 -1.01
C LEU A 31 -2.66 -8.27 -2.05
N GLU A 32 -2.49 -8.91 -3.20
CA GLU A 32 -1.72 -8.39 -4.32
C GLU A 32 -2.26 -7.03 -4.79
N ALA A 33 -3.58 -6.94 -5.03
CA ALA A 33 -4.20 -5.73 -5.53
C ALA A 33 -4.03 -4.55 -4.55
N GLU A 34 -4.13 -4.81 -3.25
CA GLU A 34 -3.91 -3.79 -2.23
C GLU A 34 -2.43 -3.37 -2.13
N LEU A 35 -1.49 -4.31 -2.20
CA LEU A 35 -0.06 -3.98 -2.28
C LEU A 35 0.26 -3.11 -3.51
N GLU A 36 -0.35 -3.39 -4.67
CA GLU A 36 -0.18 -2.58 -5.87
C GLU A 36 -0.76 -1.17 -5.73
N LYS A 37 -1.86 -0.99 -4.98
CA LYS A 37 -2.41 0.34 -4.67
C LYS A 37 -1.45 1.14 -3.80
N VAL A 38 -0.90 0.52 -2.76
CA VAL A 38 0.08 1.18 -1.87
C VAL A 38 1.35 1.55 -2.64
N LEU A 39 1.82 0.68 -3.53
CA LEU A 39 2.95 0.96 -4.41
C LEU A 39 2.71 2.21 -5.28
N LYS A 40 1.51 2.34 -5.87
CA LYS A 40 1.14 3.53 -6.64
C LYS A 40 1.04 4.77 -5.76
N GLY A 41 0.57 4.63 -4.52
CA GLY A 41 0.50 5.71 -3.54
C GLY A 41 1.87 6.28 -3.20
N ILE A 42 2.86 5.43 -2.95
CA ILE A 42 4.24 5.85 -2.66
C ILE A 42 4.89 6.59 -3.82
N ALA A 43 4.55 6.22 -5.05
CA ALA A 43 5.00 6.91 -6.25
C ALA A 43 4.21 8.21 -6.55
N ASP A 44 3.13 8.50 -5.81
CA ASP A 44 2.36 9.73 -6.00
C ASP A 44 3.16 10.92 -5.42
N PRO A 45 3.50 11.93 -6.25
CA PRO A 45 4.24 13.11 -5.79
C PRO A 45 3.51 13.91 -4.70
N LYS A 46 2.21 13.70 -4.48
CA LYS A 46 1.46 14.33 -3.39
C LYS A 46 1.85 13.84 -1.99
N GLU A 47 2.45 12.66 -1.88
CA GLU A 47 2.92 12.14 -0.60
C GLU A 47 4.20 12.84 -0.13
N ASP A 48 4.84 13.62 -1.00
CA ASP A 48 6.04 14.43 -0.71
C ASP A 48 7.17 13.61 -0.04
N LEU A 49 7.32 12.36 -0.50
CA LEU A 49 8.36 11.46 0.00
C LEU A 49 9.69 11.75 -0.71
N PRO A 50 10.83 11.80 0.02
CA PRO A 50 12.14 11.89 -0.57
C PRO A 50 12.39 10.75 -1.57
N GLN A 51 13.07 11.05 -2.67
CA GLN A 51 13.30 10.09 -3.75
C GLN A 51 13.94 8.77 -3.27
N GLY A 52 14.89 8.83 -2.33
CA GLY A 52 15.53 7.63 -1.76
C GLY A 52 14.55 6.76 -0.96
N THR A 53 13.60 7.38 -0.26
CA THR A 53 12.52 6.70 0.44
C THR A 53 11.58 6.05 -0.56
N VAL A 54 11.15 6.79 -1.60
CA VAL A 54 10.29 6.25 -2.67
C VAL A 54 10.92 5.02 -3.30
N GLN A 55 12.19 5.10 -3.71
CA GLN A 55 12.88 3.97 -4.34
C GLN A 55 12.97 2.74 -3.44
N THR A 56 13.29 2.93 -2.16
CA THR A 56 13.42 1.83 -1.20
C THR A 56 12.06 1.21 -0.86
N ALA A 57 11.05 2.05 -0.65
CA ALA A 57 9.67 1.66 -0.40
C ALA A 57 9.08 0.90 -1.60
N GLU A 58 9.32 1.37 -2.83
CA GLU A 58 8.92 0.65 -4.05
C GLU A 58 9.61 -0.71 -4.17
N ALA A 59 10.91 -0.80 -3.87
CA ALA A 59 11.66 -2.06 -3.94
C ALA A 59 11.07 -3.09 -2.97
N ASN A 60 10.85 -2.70 -1.72
CA ASN A 60 10.24 -3.56 -0.71
C ASN A 60 8.83 -4.02 -1.13
N LEU A 61 7.99 -3.12 -1.65
CA LEU A 61 6.64 -3.50 -2.08
C LEU A 61 6.62 -4.40 -3.31
N LYS A 62 7.52 -4.19 -4.28
CA LYS A 62 7.68 -5.07 -5.44
C LYS A 62 8.12 -6.47 -5.02
N GLU A 63 9.00 -6.56 -4.02
CA GLU A 63 9.40 -7.84 -3.42
C GLU A 63 8.23 -8.51 -2.71
N ALA A 64 7.48 -7.79 -1.87
CA ALA A 64 6.27 -8.29 -1.21
C ALA A 64 5.25 -8.84 -2.23
N ILE A 65 4.97 -8.10 -3.31
CA ILE A 65 4.07 -8.53 -4.39
C ILE A 65 4.60 -9.81 -5.06
N THR A 66 5.91 -9.88 -5.31
CA THR A 66 6.54 -11.06 -5.92
C THR A 66 6.42 -12.29 -5.02
N GLN A 67 6.62 -12.12 -3.71
CA GLN A 67 6.45 -13.19 -2.73
C GLN A 67 4.99 -13.63 -2.63
N VAL A 68 4.05 -12.68 -2.60
CA VAL A 68 2.62 -12.97 -2.64
C VAL A 68 2.26 -13.75 -3.89
N LYS A 69 2.80 -13.41 -5.07
CA LYS A 69 2.58 -14.13 -6.34
C LYS A 69 3.27 -15.49 -6.42
N SER A 70 4.24 -15.76 -5.55
CA SER A 70 4.97 -17.01 -5.59
C SER A 70 4.03 -18.19 -5.26
N GLY A 71 4.33 -19.37 -5.80
CA GLY A 71 3.59 -20.59 -5.43
C GLY A 71 3.85 -21.07 -4.00
N LYS A 72 4.78 -20.43 -3.27
CA LYS A 72 5.15 -20.72 -1.88
C LYS A 72 5.48 -19.40 -1.15
N PRO A 73 4.48 -18.56 -0.88
CA PRO A 73 4.69 -17.25 -0.27
C PRO A 73 5.35 -17.38 1.10
N ASP A 74 6.46 -16.69 1.31
CA ASP A 74 7.07 -16.55 2.63
C ASP A 74 6.46 -15.36 3.36
N ARG A 75 5.60 -15.66 4.32
CA ARG A 75 4.92 -14.68 5.17
C ARG A 75 5.90 -13.70 5.82
N ASN A 76 7.04 -14.17 6.32
CA ASN A 76 7.97 -13.33 7.06
C ASN A 76 8.61 -12.30 6.14
N ILE A 77 9.01 -12.71 4.93
CA ILE A 77 9.56 -11.79 3.94
C ILE A 77 8.53 -10.72 3.57
N ILE A 78 7.27 -11.12 3.31
CA ILE A 78 6.20 -10.17 2.97
C ILE A 78 5.99 -9.16 4.11
N LEU A 79 5.91 -9.64 5.36
CA LEU A 79 5.74 -8.79 6.54
C LEU A 79 6.94 -7.84 6.74
N ASP A 80 8.16 -8.32 6.56
CA ASP A 80 9.38 -7.52 6.70
C ASP A 80 9.39 -6.40 5.65
N CYS A 81 9.09 -6.70 4.39
CA CYS A 81 8.96 -5.70 3.33
C CYS A 81 7.92 -4.63 3.67
N ILE A 82 6.74 -5.02 4.18
CA ILE A 82 5.67 -4.10 4.55
C ILE A 82 6.06 -3.24 5.76
N ASN A 83 6.63 -3.84 6.80
CA ASN A 83 7.05 -3.13 8.00
C ASN A 83 8.21 -2.16 7.71
N ASN A 84 9.16 -2.55 6.87
CA ASN A 84 10.25 -1.67 6.43
C ASN A 84 9.69 -0.47 5.65
N THR A 85 8.79 -0.71 4.71
CA THR A 85 8.11 0.35 3.96
C THR A 85 7.35 1.29 4.89
N LYS A 86 6.64 0.72 5.87
CA LYS A 86 5.87 1.48 6.84
C LYS A 86 6.77 2.38 7.68
N GLY A 87 7.86 1.85 8.23
CA GLY A 87 8.82 2.61 9.02
C GLY A 87 9.49 3.74 8.23
N LEU A 88 9.78 3.51 6.95
CA LEU A 88 10.31 4.55 6.05
C LEU A 88 9.30 5.72 5.88
N VAL A 89 8.04 5.40 5.62
CA VAL A 89 6.98 6.42 5.41
C VAL A 89 6.62 7.11 6.74
N GLU A 90 6.50 6.38 7.84
CA GLU A 90 6.30 6.92 9.19
C GLU A 90 7.39 7.92 9.58
N GLY A 91 8.66 7.61 9.25
CA GLY A 91 9.79 8.51 9.52
C GLY A 91 9.71 9.88 8.85
N ILE A 92 8.86 10.04 7.82
CA ILE A 92 8.68 11.29 7.06
C ILE A 92 7.31 11.91 7.33
N ASN A 93 6.25 11.12 7.18
CA ASN A 93 4.87 11.58 7.24
C ASN A 93 3.99 10.58 7.98
N ASN A 94 4.00 10.66 9.31
CA ASN A 94 3.20 9.81 10.21
C ASN A 94 1.67 9.86 9.98
N SER A 95 1.17 10.84 9.23
CA SER A 95 -0.27 10.98 8.93
C SER A 95 -0.63 10.47 7.53
N SER A 96 0.31 9.90 6.78
CA SER A 96 0.03 9.35 5.45
C SER A 96 -0.93 8.16 5.55
N TRP A 97 -1.91 8.13 4.63
CA TRP A 97 -2.83 7.00 4.50
C TRP A 97 -2.09 5.69 4.15
N ILE A 98 -0.91 5.79 3.55
CA ILE A 98 -0.02 4.64 3.25
C ILE A 98 0.32 3.86 4.51
N ILE A 99 0.53 4.54 5.64
CA ILE A 99 0.91 3.90 6.91
C ILE A 99 -0.24 3.02 7.41
N LYS A 100 -1.45 3.56 7.37
CA LYS A 100 -2.65 2.81 7.75
C LYS A 100 -2.85 1.62 6.81
N ALA A 101 -2.71 1.83 5.50
CA ALA A 101 -2.80 0.76 4.51
C ALA A 101 -1.77 -0.36 4.77
N LEU A 102 -0.51 -0.02 5.05
CA LEU A 102 0.54 -1.00 5.37
C LEU A 102 0.26 -1.75 6.68
N ALA A 103 -0.30 -1.07 7.69
CA ALA A 103 -0.69 -1.71 8.95
C ALA A 103 -1.85 -2.71 8.75
N ASP A 104 -2.86 -2.33 7.96
CA ASP A 104 -4.00 -3.18 7.63
C ASP A 104 -3.54 -4.42 6.83
N LEU A 105 -2.62 -4.23 5.87
CA LEU A 105 -2.00 -5.32 5.10
C LEU A 105 -1.19 -6.28 5.98
N ALA A 106 -0.37 -5.75 6.89
CA ALA A 106 0.38 -6.57 7.84
C ALA A 106 -0.56 -7.38 8.76
N GLY A 107 -1.71 -6.82 9.13
CA GLY A 107 -2.77 -7.52 9.85
C GLY A 107 -3.39 -8.66 9.03
N ALA A 108 -3.69 -8.40 7.76
CA ALA A 108 -4.28 -9.37 6.84
C ALA A 108 -3.36 -10.57 6.55
N ILE A 109 -2.06 -10.33 6.35
CA ILE A 109 -1.08 -11.38 6.06
C ILE A 109 -0.94 -12.39 7.20
N LYS A 110 -1.15 -11.96 8.45
CA LYS A 110 -1.14 -12.87 9.61
C LYS A 110 -2.24 -13.93 9.54
N ASN A 111 -3.31 -13.69 8.76
CA ASN A 111 -4.48 -14.56 8.64
C ASN A 111 -4.51 -15.40 7.34
N LEU A 112 -3.56 -15.18 6.41
CA LEU A 112 -3.58 -15.72 5.04
C LEU A 112 -2.80 -17.02 4.82
N PHE A 113 -1.76 -17.24 5.63
CA PHE A 113 -0.81 -18.36 5.51
C PHE A 113 -0.70 -19.19 6.80
#